data_AF-D4XB79-F1
#
_entry.id   AF-D4XB79-F1
#
_cell.length_a   1.000
_cell.length_b   1.000
_cell.length_c   1.000
_cell.angle_alpha   90.00
_cell.angle_beta   90.00
_cell.angle_gamma   90.00
#
_symmetry.space_group_name_H-M   'P 1'
#
loop_
_entity.id
_entity.type
_entity.pdbx_description
1 polymer ?
#
loop_
_entity_poly.entity_id
_entity_poly.type
_entity_poly.pdbx_seq_one_letter_code
_entity_poly.pdbx_strand_id
1 'polypeptide(L)'
;MHTYTKAILLLPCIWLAACVNRPPPVAQAQPRIDELPMYGGMDRSAAAQLQASDQKLRADAIGAFGSASKASQAWVAQGYRFYQADQLGMAMRRFNQAWLLNPDNPEAYTGFAAVLHDQGKFCQAMSMMDLAISHDPPTFQGIYADAGRIAARCAAEDKTLPPEARVAATARSDEWYRKGEAVEPDKGYLYSSWATAYYWRGQYDQAWAMVVKARAAGGSPSPKFMEMLRSQMPEPRS
;
A
#
# COMPACT_ATOMS: atom_id res chain seq x y z
N MET A 1 7.33 -68.86 69.01
CA MET A 1 6.25 -67.86 68.99
C MET A 1 6.86 -66.51 68.62
N HIS A 2 6.15 -65.72 67.81
CA HIS A 2 6.50 -64.40 67.23
C HIS A 2 7.18 -64.41 65.85
N THR A 3 6.32 -64.54 64.83
CA THR A 3 6.48 -64.11 63.44
C THR A 3 6.42 -62.57 63.33
N TYR A 4 7.32 -61.95 62.57
CA TYR A 4 7.20 -60.55 62.13
C TYR A 4 7.04 -60.51 60.60
N THR A 5 5.83 -60.18 60.14
CA THR A 5 5.49 -59.94 58.73
C THR A 5 5.63 -58.45 58.46
N LYS A 6 6.58 -58.05 57.58
CA LYS A 6 6.74 -56.66 57.13
C LYS A 6 5.64 -56.31 56.12
N ALA A 7 4.85 -55.29 56.42
CA ALA A 7 3.87 -54.71 55.49
C ALA A 7 4.57 -53.75 54.51
N ILE A 8 4.35 -53.96 53.22
CA ILE A 8 4.79 -53.07 52.13
C ILE A 8 3.63 -52.15 51.78
N LEU A 9 3.82 -50.84 51.96
CA LEU A 9 2.87 -49.79 51.56
C LEU A 9 3.11 -49.42 50.08
N LEU A 10 2.12 -49.70 49.22
CA LEU A 10 2.06 -49.23 47.84
C LEU A 10 1.32 -47.88 47.78
N LEU A 11 2.01 -46.83 47.34
CA LEU A 11 1.45 -45.52 47.03
C LEU A 11 1.01 -45.46 45.55
N PRO A 12 -0.26 -45.15 45.22
CA PRO A 12 -0.68 -44.99 43.84
C PRO A 12 -0.36 -43.57 43.33
N CYS A 13 0.44 -43.48 42.27
CA CYS A 13 0.67 -42.25 41.51
C CYS A 13 -0.57 -41.88 40.69
N ILE A 14 -1.23 -40.78 41.05
CA ILE A 14 -2.33 -40.18 40.29
C ILE A 14 -1.72 -39.33 39.17
N TRP A 15 -1.93 -39.73 37.91
CA TRP A 15 -1.58 -38.95 36.73
C TRP A 15 -2.66 -37.87 36.48
N LEU A 16 -2.33 -36.61 36.74
CA LEU A 16 -3.16 -35.48 36.34
C LEU A 16 -2.90 -35.17 34.85
N ALA A 17 -3.89 -35.47 34.01
CA ALA A 17 -3.92 -35.02 32.62
C ALA A 17 -4.11 -33.49 32.60
N ALA A 18 -3.04 -32.76 32.29
CA ALA A 18 -3.11 -31.32 32.07
C ALA A 18 -3.79 -31.03 30.73
N CYS A 19 -5.05 -30.59 30.76
CA CYS A 19 -5.71 -30.02 29.60
C CYS A 19 -4.96 -28.74 29.18
N VAL A 20 -4.21 -28.81 28.08
CA VAL A 20 -3.61 -27.64 27.44
C VAL A 20 -4.75 -26.80 26.85
N ASN A 21 -5.20 -25.78 27.57
CA ASN A 21 -6.06 -24.72 27.03
C ASN A 21 -5.27 -23.94 25.98
N ARG A 22 -5.46 -24.25 24.70
CA ARG A 22 -5.03 -23.35 23.62
C ARG A 22 -6.01 -22.17 23.57
N PRO A 23 -5.53 -20.92 23.65
CA PRO A 23 -6.40 -19.76 23.44
C PRO A 23 -7.02 -19.85 22.04
N PRO A 24 -8.27 -19.39 21.85
CA PRO A 24 -8.89 -19.36 20.54
C PRO A 24 -8.02 -18.50 19.59
N PRO A 25 -7.98 -18.84 18.29
CA PRO A 25 -7.29 -18.02 17.32
C PRO A 25 -7.83 -16.59 17.40
N VAL A 26 -6.94 -15.61 17.51
CA VAL A 26 -7.31 -14.19 17.51
C VAL A 26 -7.94 -13.90 16.15
N ALA A 27 -9.28 -13.79 16.12
CA ALA A 27 -9.98 -13.37 14.92
C ALA A 27 -9.47 -11.98 14.54
N GLN A 28 -8.92 -11.83 13.32
CA GLN A 28 -8.57 -10.52 12.80
C GLN A 28 -9.84 -9.68 12.77
N ALA A 29 -9.89 -8.63 13.58
CA ALA A 29 -11.02 -7.71 13.60
C ALA A 29 -11.19 -7.13 12.18
N GLN A 30 -12.40 -7.22 11.63
CA GLN A 30 -12.67 -6.65 10.32
C GLN A 30 -12.34 -5.16 10.33
N PRO A 31 -11.66 -4.65 9.27
CA PRO A 31 -11.29 -3.25 9.21
C PRO A 31 -12.54 -2.39 9.30
N ARG A 32 -12.47 -1.33 10.09
CA ARG A 32 -13.59 -0.40 10.23
C ARG A 32 -13.86 0.25 8.88
N ILE A 33 -15.12 0.55 8.58
CA ILE A 33 -15.49 1.11 7.28
C ILE A 33 -14.80 2.45 6.99
N ASP A 34 -14.53 3.24 8.03
CA ASP A 34 -13.81 4.51 7.95
C ASP A 34 -12.29 4.34 7.78
N GLU A 35 -11.79 3.11 7.83
CA GLU A 35 -10.42 2.67 7.50
C GLU A 35 -10.34 1.96 6.14
N LEU A 36 -11.40 2.03 5.33
CA LEU A 36 -11.38 1.64 3.92
C LEU A 36 -11.45 2.89 3.03
N PRO A 37 -10.80 2.89 1.85
CA PRO A 37 -10.92 3.99 0.89
C PRO A 37 -12.39 4.27 0.56
N MET A 38 -12.75 5.55 0.50
CA MET A 38 -14.10 6.03 0.21
C MET A 38 -15.18 5.32 1.05
N TYR A 39 -14.89 5.07 2.33
CA TYR A 39 -15.76 4.32 3.23
C TYR A 39 -16.22 2.96 2.67
N GLY A 40 -15.34 2.25 1.97
CA GLY A 40 -15.65 0.97 1.35
C GLY A 40 -16.69 1.06 0.22
N GLY A 41 -16.85 2.23 -0.39
CA GLY A 41 -17.84 2.46 -1.46
C GLY A 41 -19.28 2.58 -0.97
N MET A 42 -19.51 2.76 0.33
CA MET A 42 -20.84 3.01 0.88
C MET A 42 -21.42 4.31 0.34
N ASP A 43 -22.65 4.27 -0.17
CA ASP A 43 -23.44 5.48 -0.42
C ASP A 43 -23.89 6.09 0.91
N ARG A 44 -23.08 7.01 1.43
CA ARG A 44 -23.35 7.72 2.68
C ARG A 44 -24.48 8.75 2.53
N SER A 45 -24.83 9.14 1.31
CA SER A 45 -25.89 10.11 1.05
C SER A 45 -27.28 9.52 1.24
N ALA A 46 -27.44 8.21 1.03
CA ALA A 46 -28.69 7.48 1.24
C ALA A 46 -29.11 7.36 2.71
N ALA A 47 -28.17 7.47 3.66
CA ALA A 47 -28.44 7.38 5.09
C ALA A 47 -28.56 8.78 5.71
N ALA A 48 -29.78 9.19 6.08
CA ALA A 48 -30.07 10.55 6.56
C ALA A 48 -29.13 11.04 7.68
N GLN A 49 -28.77 10.16 8.63
CA GLN A 49 -27.85 10.51 9.71
C GLN A 49 -26.42 10.76 9.22
N LEU A 50 -25.93 9.97 8.25
CA LEU A 50 -24.60 10.15 7.66
C LEU A 50 -24.59 11.39 6.77
N GLN A 51 -25.63 11.59 5.96
CA GLN A 51 -25.82 12.78 5.15
C GLN A 51 -25.77 14.06 6.00
N ALA A 52 -26.52 14.12 7.11
CA ALA A 52 -26.49 15.26 8.02
C ALA A 52 -25.10 15.47 8.66
N SER A 53 -24.42 14.38 9.03
CA SER A 53 -23.07 14.43 9.60
C SER A 53 -22.06 14.95 8.58
N ASP A 54 -22.14 14.50 7.33
CA ASP A 54 -21.26 14.90 6.23
C ASP A 54 -21.50 16.37 5.82
N GLN A 55 -22.76 16.81 5.79
CA GLN A 55 -23.12 18.22 5.56
C GLN A 55 -22.56 19.12 6.67
N LYS A 56 -22.71 18.71 7.94
CA LYS A 56 -22.15 19.46 9.07
C LYS A 56 -20.62 19.54 8.98
N LEU A 57 -19.97 18.40 8.73
CA LEU A 57 -18.52 18.32 8.56
C LEU A 57 -18.05 19.24 7.42
N ARG A 58 -18.76 19.27 6.30
CA ARG A 58 -18.47 20.16 5.18
C ARG A 58 -18.62 21.63 5.55
N ALA A 59 -19.70 21.99 6.24
CA ALA A 59 -19.94 23.38 6.68
C ALA A 59 -18.86 23.86 7.65
N ASP A 60 -18.54 23.06 8.67
CA ASP A 60 -17.51 23.38 9.67
C ASP A 60 -16.13 23.52 8.99
N ALA A 61 -15.79 22.63 8.06
CA ALA A 61 -14.54 22.67 7.30
C ALA A 61 -14.44 23.89 6.37
N ILE A 62 -15.51 24.24 5.66
CA ILE A 62 -15.55 25.45 4.83
C ILE A 62 -15.39 26.70 5.69
N GLY A 63 -16.03 26.76 6.85
CA GLY A 63 -15.86 27.86 7.80
C GLY A 63 -14.42 28.01 8.28
N ALA A 64 -13.74 26.89 8.57
CA ALA A 64 -12.37 26.90 9.09
C ALA A 64 -11.29 27.20 8.02
N PHE A 65 -11.46 26.70 6.79
CA PHE A 65 -10.44 26.75 5.74
C PHE A 65 -10.81 27.67 4.55
N GLY A 66 -12.02 28.25 4.56
CA GLY A 66 -12.54 29.18 3.57
C GLY A 66 -13.14 28.52 2.32
N SER A 67 -12.78 27.28 1.99
CA SER A 67 -13.40 26.53 0.90
C SER A 67 -13.25 25.02 1.07
N ALA A 68 -14.08 24.25 0.37
CA ALA A 68 -14.03 22.78 0.41
C ALA A 68 -12.70 22.25 -0.17
N SER A 69 -12.19 22.85 -1.23
CA SER A 69 -10.91 22.46 -1.83
C SER A 69 -9.73 22.71 -0.90
N LYS A 70 -9.68 23.86 -0.21
CA LYS A 70 -8.63 24.16 0.78
C LYS A 70 -8.72 23.23 2.00
N ALA A 71 -9.93 22.95 2.47
CA ALA A 71 -10.15 22.00 3.55
C ALA A 71 -9.73 20.57 3.15
N SER A 72 -10.02 20.14 1.92
CA SER A 72 -9.59 18.85 1.39
C SER A 72 -8.07 18.72 1.39
N GLN A 73 -7.35 19.73 0.89
CA GLN A 73 -5.88 19.78 0.93
C GLN A 73 -5.34 19.73 2.37
N ALA A 74 -5.96 20.47 3.30
CA ALA A 74 -5.54 20.46 4.70
C ALA A 74 -5.69 19.07 5.35
N TRP A 75 -6.78 18.35 5.05
CA TRP A 75 -6.99 16.99 5.55
C TRP A 75 -6.12 15.95 4.86
N VAL A 76 -5.79 16.10 3.57
CA VAL A 76 -4.75 15.29 2.93
C VAL A 76 -3.42 15.47 3.65
N ALA A 77 -3.00 16.72 3.89
CA ALA A 77 -1.76 17.00 4.60
C ALA A 77 -1.74 16.37 6.00
N GLN A 78 -2.88 16.40 6.72
CA GLN A 78 -3.01 15.71 7.99
C GLN A 78 -2.98 14.17 7.85
N GLY A 79 -3.59 13.63 6.80
CA GLY A 79 -3.53 12.21 6.47
C GLY A 79 -2.09 11.73 6.24
N TYR A 80 -1.30 12.50 5.49
CA TYR A 80 0.12 12.19 5.31
C TYR A 80 0.94 12.27 6.60
N ARG A 81 0.61 13.17 7.54
CA ARG A 81 1.24 13.18 8.88
C ARG A 81 0.96 11.90 9.66
N PHE A 82 -0.28 11.41 9.62
CA PHE A 82 -0.63 10.13 10.25
C PHE A 82 0.04 8.94 9.54
N TYR A 83 0.11 8.98 8.21
CA TYR A 83 0.78 7.96 7.42
C TYR A 83 2.28 7.88 7.78
N GLN A 84 2.97 9.02 7.86
CA GLN A 84 4.37 9.10 8.29
C GLN A 84 4.59 8.62 9.73
N ALA A 85 3.58 8.70 10.58
CA ALA A 85 3.59 8.18 11.95
C ALA A 85 3.20 6.69 12.04
N ASP A 86 3.06 5.99 10.91
CA ASP A 86 2.58 4.59 10.80
C ASP A 86 1.17 4.37 11.38
N GLN A 87 0.38 5.44 11.52
CA GLN A 87 -1.00 5.40 12.00
C GLN A 87 -1.97 5.24 10.82
N LEU A 88 -1.84 4.14 10.07
CA LEU A 88 -2.51 3.92 8.79
C LEU A 88 -4.04 4.07 8.84
N GLY A 89 -4.70 3.59 9.89
CA GLY A 89 -6.14 3.75 10.06
C GLY A 89 -6.57 5.21 10.26
N MET A 90 -5.75 6.02 10.95
CA MET A 90 -6.01 7.45 11.11
C MET A 90 -5.73 8.22 9.81
N ALA A 91 -4.69 7.83 9.07
CA ALA A 91 -4.41 8.38 7.75
C ALA A 91 -5.59 8.17 6.79
N MET A 92 -6.09 6.93 6.70
CA MET A 92 -7.24 6.58 5.88
C MET A 92 -8.49 7.41 6.24
N ARG A 93 -8.77 7.60 7.54
CA ARG A 93 -9.87 8.46 7.99
C ARG A 93 -9.74 9.90 7.48
N ARG A 94 -8.53 10.48 7.48
CA ARG A 94 -8.30 11.85 6.98
C ARG A 94 -8.39 11.93 5.47
N PHE A 95 -7.89 10.95 4.73
CA PHE A 95 -8.06 10.88 3.27
C PHE A 95 -9.53 10.71 2.88
N ASN A 96 -10.31 9.90 3.61
CA ASN A 96 -11.75 9.75 3.43
C ASN A 96 -12.50 11.07 3.61
N GLN A 97 -12.16 11.82 4.65
CA GLN A 97 -12.74 13.13 4.88
C GLN A 97 -12.33 14.12 3.78
N ALA A 98 -11.07 14.09 3.32
CA ALA A 98 -10.61 14.95 2.23
C ALA A 98 -11.37 14.68 0.92
N TRP A 99 -11.62 13.40 0.61
CA TRP A 99 -12.43 12.96 -0.51
C TRP A 99 -13.89 13.43 -0.39
N LEU A 100 -14.51 13.34 0.80
CA LEU A 100 -15.88 13.85 1.02
C LEU A 100 -16.01 15.35 0.74
N LEU A 101 -14.97 16.14 1.03
CA LEU A 101 -15.00 17.58 0.76
C LEU A 101 -14.80 17.91 -0.72
N ASN A 102 -13.88 17.19 -1.36
CA ASN A 102 -13.54 17.37 -2.75
C ASN A 102 -13.20 16.01 -3.38
N PRO A 103 -14.18 15.35 -4.03
CA PRO A 103 -13.97 14.07 -4.69
C PRO A 103 -13.08 14.19 -5.93
N ASP A 104 -12.85 15.42 -6.43
CA ASP A 104 -11.95 15.69 -7.55
C ASP A 104 -10.52 16.00 -7.09
N ASN A 105 -10.19 15.86 -5.80
CA ASN A 105 -8.83 16.05 -5.32
C ASN A 105 -7.98 14.79 -5.57
N PRO A 106 -7.03 14.81 -6.52
CA PRO A 106 -6.20 13.64 -6.82
C PRO A 106 -5.34 13.19 -5.62
N GLU A 107 -4.96 14.09 -4.70
CA GLU A 107 -4.12 13.72 -3.55
C GLU A 107 -4.82 12.82 -2.52
N ALA A 108 -6.16 12.88 -2.44
CA ALA A 108 -6.90 11.98 -1.55
C ALA A 108 -6.73 10.53 -2.02
N TYR A 109 -6.77 10.32 -3.34
CA TYR A 109 -6.57 9.00 -3.96
C TYR A 109 -5.12 8.53 -3.89
N THR A 110 -4.13 9.42 -4.06
CA THR A 110 -2.72 9.04 -3.80
C THR A 110 -2.50 8.67 -2.35
N GLY A 111 -3.15 9.35 -1.41
CA GLY A 111 -3.17 9.00 0.01
C GLY A 111 -3.75 7.61 0.28
N PHE A 112 -4.88 7.28 -0.35
CA PHE A 112 -5.43 5.92 -0.31
C PHE A 112 -4.47 4.89 -0.88
N ALA A 113 -3.87 5.17 -2.04
CA ALA A 113 -2.90 4.28 -2.68
C ALA A 113 -1.69 4.00 -1.78
N ALA A 114 -1.16 5.02 -1.09
CA ALA A 114 -0.03 4.89 -0.17
C ALA A 114 -0.37 3.97 1.02
N VAL A 115 -1.52 4.16 1.66
CA VAL A 115 -1.94 3.30 2.78
C VAL A 115 -2.17 1.86 2.32
N LEU A 116 -2.83 1.66 1.17
CA LEU A 116 -3.08 0.32 0.63
C LEU A 116 -1.78 -0.39 0.22
N HIS A 117 -0.82 0.34 -0.35
CA HIS A 117 0.50 -0.16 -0.69
C HIS A 117 1.22 -0.71 0.55
N ASP A 118 1.20 0.02 1.67
CA ASP A 118 1.86 -0.42 2.90
C ASP A 118 1.13 -1.57 3.59
N GLN A 119 -0.17 -1.70 3.36
CA GLN A 119 -0.96 -2.88 3.75
C GLN A 119 -0.74 -4.09 2.83
N GLY A 120 0.09 -3.98 1.78
CA GLY A 120 0.33 -5.05 0.80
C GLY A 120 -0.79 -5.24 -0.22
N LYS A 121 -1.78 -4.35 -0.26
CA LYS A 121 -2.96 -4.42 -1.14
C LYS A 121 -2.69 -3.73 -2.47
N PHE A 122 -1.68 -4.20 -3.20
CA PHE A 122 -1.13 -3.48 -4.35
C PHE A 122 -2.13 -3.25 -5.49
N CYS A 123 -3.01 -4.21 -5.80
CA CYS A 123 -3.96 -4.02 -6.88
C CYS A 123 -5.06 -3.02 -6.53
N GLN A 124 -5.45 -2.94 -5.26
CA GLN A 124 -6.35 -1.87 -4.80
C GLN A 124 -5.63 -0.52 -4.81
N ALA A 125 -4.35 -0.48 -4.42
CA ALA A 125 -3.53 0.73 -4.52
C ALA A 125 -3.40 1.21 -5.98
N MET A 126 -3.25 0.27 -6.93
CA MET A 126 -3.21 0.56 -8.37
C MET A 126 -4.51 1.22 -8.82
N SER A 127 -5.67 0.69 -8.44
CA SER A 127 -6.96 1.33 -8.74
C SER A 127 -7.06 2.75 -8.18
N MET A 128 -6.56 3.01 -6.97
CA MET A 128 -6.57 4.35 -6.39
C MET A 128 -5.62 5.30 -7.13
N MET A 129 -4.47 4.81 -7.60
CA MET A 129 -3.55 5.62 -8.40
C MET A 129 -4.12 5.94 -9.79
N ASP A 130 -4.81 4.98 -10.42
CA ASP A 130 -5.52 5.22 -11.68
C ASP A 130 -6.60 6.32 -11.51
N LEU A 131 -7.35 6.30 -10.39
CA LEU A 131 -8.28 7.39 -10.05
C LEU A 131 -7.55 8.72 -9.84
N ALA A 132 -6.46 8.74 -9.07
CA ALA A 132 -5.68 9.95 -8.84
C ALA A 132 -5.23 10.58 -10.16
N ILE A 133 -4.72 9.78 -11.09
CA ILE A 133 -4.27 10.24 -12.41
C ILE A 133 -5.44 10.73 -13.28
N SER A 134 -6.62 10.09 -13.17
CA SER A 134 -7.81 10.47 -13.95
C SER A 134 -8.40 11.84 -13.58
N HIS A 135 -8.06 12.35 -12.39
CA HIS A 135 -8.43 13.70 -11.94
C HIS A 135 -7.40 14.77 -12.36
N ASP A 136 -6.58 14.49 -13.38
CA ASP A 136 -5.63 15.41 -14.01
C ASP A 136 -4.78 16.23 -13.01
N PRO A 137 -3.95 15.58 -12.18
CA PRO A 137 -3.14 16.29 -11.17
C PRO A 137 -2.12 17.21 -11.86
N PRO A 138 -2.24 18.55 -11.75
CA PRO A 138 -1.44 19.45 -12.56
C PRO A 138 0.02 19.62 -12.07
N THR A 139 0.40 18.99 -10.94
CA THR A 139 1.65 19.33 -10.23
C THR A 139 2.30 18.19 -9.41
N PHE A 140 1.98 16.90 -9.64
CA PHE A 140 2.61 15.81 -8.87
C PHE A 140 3.84 15.25 -9.56
N GLN A 141 5.01 15.69 -9.09
CA GLN A 141 6.26 15.05 -9.45
C GLN A 141 6.30 13.62 -8.92
N GLY A 142 6.70 12.68 -9.78
CA GLY A 142 6.87 11.28 -9.42
C GLY A 142 5.60 10.45 -9.37
N ILE A 143 4.40 11.01 -9.58
CA ILE A 143 3.14 10.24 -9.54
C ILE A 143 3.16 9.06 -10.51
N TYR A 144 3.72 9.25 -11.71
CA TYR A 144 3.81 8.19 -12.72
C TYR A 144 4.83 7.12 -12.34
N ALA A 145 5.93 7.48 -11.68
CA ALA A 145 6.88 6.51 -11.15
C ALA A 145 6.25 5.68 -10.02
N ASP A 146 5.49 6.31 -9.12
CA ASP A 146 4.75 5.62 -8.07
C ASP A 146 3.65 4.71 -8.63
N ALA A 147 2.91 5.17 -9.64
CA ALA A 147 1.92 4.37 -10.34
C ALA A 147 2.54 3.16 -11.02
N GLY A 148 3.65 3.36 -11.74
CA GLY A 148 4.42 2.29 -12.38
C GLY A 148 4.91 1.26 -11.37
N ARG A 149 5.42 1.71 -10.22
CA ARG A 149 5.88 0.86 -9.12
C ARG A 149 4.74 0.07 -8.49
N ILE A 150 3.62 0.72 -8.17
CA ILE A 150 2.44 0.06 -7.57
C ILE A 150 1.87 -1.00 -8.52
N ALA A 151 1.74 -0.68 -9.81
CA ALA A 151 1.27 -1.64 -10.81
C ALA A 151 2.23 -2.83 -10.99
N ALA A 152 3.56 -2.60 -10.95
CA ALA A 152 4.54 -3.68 -10.96
C ALA A 152 4.38 -4.61 -9.76
N ARG A 153 4.17 -4.05 -8.56
CA ARG A 153 3.94 -4.83 -7.33
C ARG A 153 2.62 -5.59 -7.37
N CYS A 154 1.55 -5.00 -7.91
CA CYS A 154 0.29 -5.72 -8.16
C CYS A 154 0.54 -6.94 -9.04
N ALA A 155 1.24 -6.77 -10.17
CA ALA A 155 1.57 -7.88 -11.07
C ALA A 155 2.51 -8.93 -10.46
N ALA A 156 3.44 -8.54 -9.57
CA ALA A 156 4.45 -9.46 -9.03
C ALA A 156 4.00 -10.17 -7.74
N GLU A 157 3.31 -9.47 -6.85
CA GLU A 157 3.08 -9.92 -5.47
C GLU A 157 1.65 -10.41 -5.22
N ASP A 158 0.67 -9.98 -6.01
CA ASP A 158 -0.69 -10.50 -5.89
C ASP A 158 -0.80 -11.89 -6.53
N LYS A 159 -0.85 -12.91 -5.66
CA LYS A 159 -0.95 -14.32 -6.04
C LYS A 159 -2.36 -14.71 -6.50
N THR A 160 -3.37 -13.87 -6.25
CA THR A 160 -4.76 -14.13 -6.61
C THR A 160 -5.10 -13.65 -8.02
N LEU A 161 -4.25 -12.82 -8.63
CA LEU A 161 -4.46 -12.36 -10.00
C LEU A 161 -4.43 -13.51 -11.00
N PRO A 162 -5.47 -13.65 -11.85
CA PRO A 162 -5.42 -14.56 -12.97
C PRO A 162 -4.39 -14.07 -14.02
N PRO A 163 -3.88 -14.97 -14.89
CA PRO A 163 -2.80 -14.67 -15.82
C PRO A 163 -3.04 -13.40 -16.67
N GLU A 164 -4.24 -13.21 -17.20
CA GLU A 164 -4.60 -12.06 -18.02
C GLU A 164 -4.56 -10.74 -17.23
N ALA A 165 -5.00 -10.76 -15.97
CA ALA A 165 -4.94 -9.58 -15.12
C ALA A 165 -3.50 -9.24 -14.72
N ARG A 166 -2.64 -10.25 -14.55
CA ARG A 166 -1.20 -10.06 -14.32
C ARG A 166 -0.51 -9.41 -15.52
N VAL A 167 -0.85 -9.85 -16.73
CA VAL A 167 -0.36 -9.24 -17.98
C VAL A 167 -0.84 -7.79 -18.07
N ALA A 168 -2.11 -7.52 -17.79
CA ALA A 168 -2.67 -6.17 -17.80
C ALA A 168 -1.97 -5.24 -16.78
N ALA A 169 -1.75 -5.71 -15.55
CA ALA A 169 -1.03 -4.94 -14.52
C ALA A 169 0.44 -4.67 -14.90
N THR A 170 1.10 -5.63 -15.57
CA THR A 170 2.45 -5.43 -16.12
C THR A 170 2.46 -4.37 -17.21
N ALA A 171 1.52 -4.44 -18.16
CA ALA A 171 1.39 -3.45 -19.22
C ALA A 171 1.08 -2.05 -18.66
N ARG A 172 0.23 -1.97 -17.64
CA ARG A 172 -0.10 -0.73 -16.91
C ARG A 172 1.14 -0.13 -16.22
N SER A 173 1.98 -0.97 -15.62
CA SER A 173 3.26 -0.53 -15.04
C SER A 173 4.16 0.14 -16.09
N ASP A 174 4.32 -0.50 -17.24
CA ASP A 174 5.17 0.03 -18.32
C ASP A 174 4.58 1.28 -18.97
N GLU A 175 3.25 1.37 -19.06
CA GLU A 175 2.55 2.56 -19.52
C GLU A 175 2.83 3.76 -18.61
N TRP A 176 2.73 3.57 -17.29
CA TRP A 176 3.00 4.63 -16.33
C TRP A 176 4.47 5.06 -16.31
N TYR A 177 5.43 4.14 -16.41
CA TYR A 177 6.83 4.55 -16.55
C TYR A 177 7.10 5.32 -17.84
N ARG A 178 6.53 4.90 -18.98
CA ARG A 178 6.65 5.62 -20.26
C ARG A 178 6.03 7.02 -20.20
N LYS A 179 4.85 7.16 -19.57
CA LYS A 179 4.22 8.46 -19.37
C LYS A 179 5.05 9.36 -18.44
N GLY A 180 5.60 8.78 -17.38
CA GLY A 180 6.50 9.47 -16.47
C GLY A 180 7.77 9.96 -17.17
N GLU A 181 8.43 9.15 -18.00
CA GLU A 181 9.58 9.59 -18.80
C GLU A 181 9.22 10.72 -19.78
N ALA A 182 8.04 10.67 -20.39
CA ALA A 182 7.59 11.71 -21.31
C ALA A 182 7.29 13.06 -20.63
N VAL A 183 6.76 13.03 -19.40
CA VAL A 183 6.38 14.24 -18.64
C VAL A 183 7.54 14.75 -17.77
N GLU A 184 8.33 13.84 -17.21
CA GLU A 184 9.47 14.10 -16.35
C GLU A 184 10.71 13.35 -16.87
N PRO A 185 11.34 13.85 -17.96
CA PRO A 185 12.55 13.23 -18.48
C PRO A 185 13.70 13.37 -17.46
N ASP A 186 14.69 12.49 -17.60
CA ASP A 186 15.95 12.53 -16.85
C ASP A 186 15.75 12.50 -15.32
N LYS A 187 14.82 11.67 -14.86
CA LYS A 187 14.60 11.41 -13.42
C LYS A 187 15.23 10.09 -13.00
N GLY A 188 16.32 10.17 -12.24
CA GLY A 188 17.02 9.01 -11.71
C GLY A 188 16.15 8.07 -10.87
N TYR A 189 15.21 8.61 -10.08
CA TYR A 189 14.28 7.80 -9.29
C TYR A 189 13.31 6.99 -10.17
N LEU A 190 12.82 7.58 -11.26
CA LEU A 190 11.89 6.94 -12.19
C LEU A 190 12.56 5.73 -12.85
N TYR A 191 13.76 5.93 -13.41
CA TYR A 191 14.52 4.84 -14.03
C TYR A 191 14.97 3.78 -13.03
N SER A 192 15.29 4.16 -11.78
CA SER A 192 15.63 3.20 -10.73
C SER A 192 14.44 2.29 -10.37
N SER A 193 13.23 2.87 -10.26
CA SER A 193 11.99 2.11 -10.05
C SER A 193 11.66 1.23 -11.24
N TRP A 194 11.83 1.73 -12.47
CA TRP A 194 11.59 0.96 -13.69
C TRP A 194 12.57 -0.22 -13.83
N ALA A 195 13.86 -0.01 -13.53
CA ALA A 195 14.87 -1.07 -13.49
C ALA A 195 14.48 -2.18 -12.51
N THR A 196 13.98 -1.80 -11.33
CA THR A 196 13.49 -2.75 -10.32
C THR A 196 12.29 -3.54 -10.84
N ALA A 197 11.37 -2.89 -11.54
CA ALA A 197 10.22 -3.55 -12.14
C ALA A 197 10.64 -4.58 -13.20
N TYR A 198 11.60 -4.25 -14.07
CA TYR A 198 12.15 -5.18 -15.04
C TYR A 198 12.88 -6.36 -14.39
N TYR A 199 13.67 -6.10 -13.33
CA TYR A 199 14.36 -7.14 -12.58
C TYR A 199 13.40 -8.21 -12.05
N TRP A 200 12.29 -7.80 -11.40
CA TRP A 200 11.33 -8.74 -10.84
C TRP A 200 10.57 -9.56 -11.88
N ARG A 201 10.59 -9.12 -13.14
CA ARG A 201 10.02 -9.84 -14.29
C ARG A 201 11.05 -10.74 -15.01
N GLY A 202 12.29 -10.79 -14.51
CA GLY A 202 13.39 -11.54 -15.14
C GLY A 202 13.97 -10.87 -16.40
N GLN A 203 13.59 -9.62 -16.67
CA GLN A 203 14.01 -8.85 -17.84
C GLN A 203 15.30 -8.08 -17.54
N TYR A 204 16.38 -8.82 -17.27
CA TYR A 204 17.60 -8.25 -16.70
C TYR A 204 18.33 -7.29 -17.65
N ASP A 205 18.27 -7.53 -18.96
CA ASP A 205 18.80 -6.64 -20.00
C ASP A 205 18.11 -5.28 -19.99
N GLN A 206 16.78 -5.28 -19.90
CA GLN A 206 15.99 -4.07 -19.79
C GLN A 206 16.23 -3.36 -18.44
N ALA A 207 16.41 -4.13 -17.36
CA ALA A 207 16.79 -3.57 -16.07
C ALA A 207 18.14 -2.83 -16.13
N TRP A 208 19.16 -3.41 -16.77
CA TRP A 208 20.45 -2.75 -16.98
C TRP A 208 20.33 -1.50 -17.85
N ALA A 209 19.53 -1.54 -18.92
CA ALA A 209 19.26 -0.35 -19.74
C ALA A 209 18.68 0.80 -18.91
N MET A 210 17.75 0.50 -18.00
CA MET A 210 17.20 1.50 -17.08
C MET A 210 18.21 1.95 -16.03
N VAL A 211 19.12 1.09 -15.54
CA VAL A 211 20.22 1.50 -14.66
C VAL A 211 21.15 2.52 -15.35
N VAL A 212 21.47 2.31 -16.63
CA VAL A 212 22.27 3.27 -17.41
C VAL A 212 21.56 4.61 -17.49
N LYS A 213 20.27 4.63 -17.86
CA LYS A 213 19.46 5.87 -17.86
C LYS A 213 19.41 6.52 -16.47
N ALA A 214 19.21 5.74 -15.41
CA ALA A 214 19.17 6.24 -14.04
C ALA A 214 20.45 6.99 -13.68
N ARG A 215 21.62 6.44 -13.98
CA ARG A 215 22.92 7.06 -13.71
C ARG A 215 23.17 8.31 -14.55
N ALA A 216 22.79 8.28 -15.83
CA ALA A 216 22.88 9.45 -16.70
C ALA A 216 22.02 10.62 -16.18
N ALA A 217 20.88 10.30 -15.58
CA ALA A 217 19.98 11.23 -14.89
C ALA A 217 20.42 11.62 -13.46
N GLY A 218 21.67 11.32 -13.06
CA GLY A 218 22.20 11.60 -11.71
C GLY A 218 21.64 10.70 -10.60
N GLY A 219 20.85 9.69 -10.94
CA GLY A 219 20.33 8.68 -10.01
C GLY A 219 21.38 7.65 -9.62
N SER A 220 21.24 7.10 -8.43
CA SER A 220 22.08 6.02 -7.93
C SER A 220 21.20 4.88 -7.43
N PRO A 221 20.93 3.85 -8.25
CA PRO A 221 20.20 2.66 -7.79
C PRO A 221 20.89 2.06 -6.55
N SER A 222 20.09 1.50 -5.63
CA SER A 222 20.64 1.05 -4.33
C SER A 222 21.72 -0.03 -4.50
N PRO A 223 22.78 -0.04 -3.66
CA PRO A 223 23.83 -1.06 -3.75
C PRO A 223 23.30 -2.50 -3.70
N LYS A 224 22.30 -2.75 -2.86
CA LYS A 224 21.63 -4.06 -2.75
C LYS A 224 20.95 -4.46 -4.06
N PHE A 225 20.23 -3.54 -4.70
CA PHE A 225 19.62 -3.81 -6.01
C PHE A 225 20.68 -4.12 -7.07
N MET A 226 21.78 -3.36 -7.07
CA MET A 226 22.88 -3.59 -8.01
C MET A 226 23.54 -4.96 -7.84
N GLU A 227 23.73 -5.41 -6.60
CA GLU A 227 24.23 -6.76 -6.29
C GLU A 227 23.25 -7.84 -6.78
N MET A 228 21.96 -7.67 -6.48
CA MET A 228 20.90 -8.58 -6.94
C MET A 228 20.91 -8.70 -8.48
N LEU A 229 20.92 -7.57 -9.19
CA LEU A 229 20.92 -7.57 -10.66
C LEU A 229 22.19 -8.21 -11.24
N ARG A 230 23.38 -7.92 -10.68
CA ARG A 230 24.66 -8.55 -11.12
C ARG A 230 24.70 -10.06 -10.91
N SER A 231 24.07 -10.55 -9.85
CA SER A 231 24.00 -11.99 -9.59
C SER A 231 23.15 -12.75 -10.61
N GLN A 232 22.17 -12.07 -11.21
CA GLN A 232 21.33 -12.61 -12.28
C GLN A 232 21.96 -12.43 -13.66
N MET A 233 22.50 -11.24 -13.94
CA MET A 233 23.20 -10.93 -15.18
C MET A 233 24.33 -9.93 -14.93
N PRO A 234 25.59 -10.25 -15.29
CA PRO A 234 26.68 -9.30 -15.21
C PRO A 234 26.37 -8.02 -15.97
N GLU A 235 26.92 -6.90 -15.48
CA GLU A 235 26.77 -5.59 -16.11
C GLU A 235 27.28 -5.64 -17.56
N PRO A 236 26.43 -5.31 -18.56
CA PRO A 236 26.85 -5.30 -19.96
C PRO A 236 28.01 -4.33 -20.17
N ARG A 237 28.98 -4.73 -20.99
CA ARG A 237 30.06 -3.84 -21.41
C ARG A 237 29.47 -2.79 -22.37
N SER A 238 29.71 -1.52 -22.06
CA SER A 238 29.41 -0.37 -22.91
C SER A 238 30.28 -0.34 -24.16
#